data_AF-A0A0J7K3T8-F1
#
_entry.id   AF-A0A0J7K3T8-F1
#
_cell.length_a   1.000
_cell.length_b   1.000
_cell.length_c   1.000
_cell.angle_alpha   90.00
_cell.angle_beta   90.00
_cell.angle_gamma   90.00
#
_symmetry.space_group_name_H-M   'P 1'
#
loop_
_entity.id
_entity.type
_entity.pdbx_description
1 polymer ?
#
loop_
_entity_poly.entity_id
_entity_poly.type
_entity_poly.pdbx_seq_one_letter_code
_entity_poly.pdbx_strand_id
1 'polypeptide(L)' 'MGAMKQVWGIGQRKFAEDFKRRMWMFDLLVKNILMNGAEIWGWKEYETVERCKDKFIKWSLGLDWNTPGYIEKKQKDSF' A
#
# COMPACT_ATOMS: atom_id res chain seq x y z
N MET A 1 -9.59 8.76 -1.57
CA MET A 1 -8.58 8.35 -0.56
C MET A 1 -9.15 7.83 0.78
N GLY A 2 -10.49 7.71 0.96
CA GLY A 2 -11.08 7.27 2.24
C GLY A 2 -10.80 5.80 2.61
N ALA A 3 -10.98 4.87 1.67
CA ALA A 3 -10.81 3.43 1.92
C ALA A 3 -9.37 3.04 2.30
N MET A 4 -8.37 3.55 1.59
CA MET A 4 -6.94 3.28 1.90
C MET A 4 -6.55 3.76 3.30
N LYS A 5 -7.00 4.96 3.70
CA LYS A 5 -6.73 5.51 5.04
C LYS A 5 -7.43 4.72 6.14
N GLN A 6 -8.63 4.20 5.87
CA GLN A 6 -9.34 3.31 6.80
C GLN A 6 -8.63 1.97 6.95
N VAL A 7 -8.23 1.32 5.85
CA VAL A 7 -7.48 0.06 5.87
C VAL A 7 -6.16 0.24 6.63
N TRP A 8 -5.45 1.34 6.37
CA TRP A 8 -4.25 1.71 7.10
C TRP A 8 -4.50 1.86 8.61
N GLY A 9 -5.54 2.61 9.00
CA GLY A 9 -5.90 2.80 10.41
C GLY A 9 -6.30 1.49 11.12
N ILE A 10 -6.96 0.57 10.41
CA ILE A 10 -7.26 -0.77 10.95
C ILE A 10 -5.97 -1.58 11.11
N GLY A 11 -5.10 -1.54 10.11
CA GLY A 11 -3.79 -2.20 10.11
C GLY A 11 -2.88 -1.72 11.23
N GLN A 12 -2.80 -0.42 11.48
CA GLN A 12 -2.06 0.13 12.61
C GLN A 12 -2.64 -0.31 13.96
N ARG A 13 -3.97 -0.27 14.13
CA ARG A 13 -4.59 -0.64 15.41
C ARG A 13 -4.46 -2.14 15.74
N LYS A 14 -4.48 -3.01 14.73
CA LYS A 14 -4.45 -4.48 14.93
C LYS A 14 -3.07 -5.11 14.77
N PHE A 15 -2.17 -4.50 13.98
CA PHE A 15 -0.91 -5.09 13.54
C PHE A 15 0.26 -4.10 13.64
N ALA A 16 0.29 -3.29 14.71
CA ALA A 16 1.22 -2.17 14.95
C ALA A 16 2.72 -2.49 14.85
N GLU A 17 3.12 -3.76 14.94
CA GLU A 17 4.52 -4.21 14.80
C GLU A 17 4.72 -5.20 13.65
N ASP A 18 3.62 -5.69 13.07
CA ASP A 18 3.62 -6.87 12.20
C ASP A 18 3.48 -6.45 10.72
N PHE A 19 4.59 -5.97 10.14
CA PHE A 19 4.64 -5.40 8.77
C PHE A 19 4.08 -6.38 7.72
N LYS A 20 4.45 -7.66 7.82
CA LYS A 20 4.01 -8.72 6.90
C LYS A 20 2.48 -8.87 6.90
N ARG A 21 1.84 -8.80 8.07
CA ARG A 21 0.38 -8.89 8.18
C ARG A 21 -0.33 -7.65 7.63
N ARG A 22 0.26 -6.45 7.76
CA ARG A 22 -0.29 -5.24 7.11
C ARG A 22 -0.26 -5.34 5.59
N MET A 23 0.81 -5.91 5.04
CA MET A 23 0.96 -6.06 3.59
C MET A 23 0.02 -7.13 3.06
N TRP A 24 -0.18 -8.21 3.81
CA TRP A 24 -1.20 -9.20 3.49
C TRP A 24 -2.62 -8.61 3.47
N MET A 25 -3.00 -7.77 4.44
CA MET A 25 -4.29 -7.07 4.43
C MET A 25 -4.44 -6.12 3.24
N PHE A 26 -3.37 -5.40 2.86
CA PHE A 26 -3.38 -4.53 1.70
C PHE A 26 -3.59 -5.32 0.40
N ASP A 27 -2.87 -6.43 0.23
CA ASP A 27 -3.00 -7.29 -0.94
C ASP A 27 -4.40 -7.91 -1.04
N LEU A 28 -5.04 -8.22 0.09
CA LEU A 28 -6.40 -8.75 0.11
C LEU A 28 -7.48 -7.70 -0.19
N LEU A 29 -7.39 -6.53 0.45
CA LEU A 29 -8.47 -5.54 0.43
C LEU A 29 -8.29 -4.49 -0.65
N VAL A 30 -7.08 -3.95 -0.77
CA VAL A 30 -6.83 -2.80 -1.66
C VAL A 30 -6.44 -3.26 -3.05
N LYS A 31 -5.56 -4.26 -3.17
CA LYS A 31 -5.15 -4.77 -4.48
C LYS A 31 -6.28 -5.47 -5.23
N ASN A 32 -7.18 -6.20 -4.57
CA ASN A 32 -8.36 -6.76 -5.24
C ASN A 32 -9.29 -5.66 -5.79
N ILE A 33 -9.59 -4.63 -4.99
CA ILE A 33 -10.43 -3.50 -5.44
C ILE A 33 -9.76 -2.76 -6.60
N LEU A 34 -8.45 -2.54 -6.51
CA LEU A 34 -7.67 -1.85 -7.55
C LEU A 34 -7.53 -2.68 -8.83
N MET A 35 -7.32 -4.00 -8.72
CA MET A 35 -7.26 -4.92 -9.87
C MET A 35 -8.60 -5.02 -10.58
N ASN A 36 -9.71 -5.18 -9.84
CA ASN A 36 -11.05 -5.11 -10.43
C ASN A 36 -11.30 -3.77 -11.12
N GLY A 37 -10.86 -2.66 -10.51
CA GLY A 37 -10.95 -1.34 -11.12
C GLY A 37 -10.12 -1.22 -12.41
N ALA A 38 -8.88 -1.71 -12.39
CA ALA A 38 -7.98 -1.69 -13.55
C ALA A 38 -8.45 -2.58 -14.70
N GLU A 39 -9.08 -3.72 -14.40
CA GLU A 39 -9.68 -4.61 -15.40
C GLU A 39 -10.84 -3.92 -16.13
N ILE A 40 -11.64 -3.13 -15.41
CA ILE A 40 -12.77 -2.39 -15.99
C ILE A 40 -12.31 -1.09 -16.68
N TRP A 41 -11.27 -0.41 -16.18
CA TRP A 41 -10.91 0.98 -16.57
C TRP A 41 -9.66 1.09 -17.47
N GLY A 42 -8.94 -0.01 -17.69
CA GLY A 42 -7.81 -0.09 -18.62
C GLY A 42 -6.47 0.47 -18.11
N TRP A 43 -5.41 0.28 -18.92
CA TRP A 43 -3.99 0.46 -18.59
C TRP A 43 -3.57 1.80 -17.97
N LYS A 44 -4.31 2.89 -18.21
CA LYS A 44 -3.97 4.23 -17.72
C LYS A 44 -4.01 4.33 -16.19
N GLU A 45 -4.84 3.52 -15.54
CA GLU A 45 -4.92 3.49 -14.08
C GLU A 45 -3.96 2.48 -13.44
N TYR A 46 -3.26 1.65 -14.23
CA TYR A 46 -2.25 0.74 -13.67
C TYR A 46 -1.11 1.51 -13.00
N GLU A 47 -0.68 2.63 -13.59
CA GLU A 47 0.31 3.53 -12.98
C GLU A 47 -0.24 4.13 -11.66
N THR A 48 -1.54 4.43 -11.60
CA THR A 48 -2.18 4.92 -10.38
C THR A 48 -2.25 3.83 -9.31
N VAL A 49 -2.54 2.58 -9.68
CA VAL A 49 -2.51 1.42 -8.78
C VAL A 49 -1.10 1.27 -8.17
N GLU A 50 -0.06 1.39 -8.99
CA GLU A 50 1.32 1.29 -8.56
C GLU A 50 1.70 2.43 -7.59
N ARG A 51 1.32 3.68 -7.92
CA ARG A 51 1.49 4.84 -7.04
C ARG A 51 0.71 4.71 -5.72
N CYS A 52 -0.46 4.08 -5.74
CA CYS A 52 -1.25 3.82 -4.53
C CYS A 52 -0.58 2.78 -3.63
N LYS A 53 -0.02 1.73 -4.22
CA LYS A 53 0.76 0.72 -3.51
C LYS A 53 2.00 1.33 -2.86
N ASP A 54 2.78 2.12 -3.58
CA ASP A 54 3.95 2.80 -3.03
C ASP A 54 3.60 3.71 -1.84
N LYS A 55 2.53 4.50 -1.97
CA LYS A 55 2.06 5.34 -0.85
C LYS A 55 1.69 4.52 0.38
N PHE A 56 1.00 3.40 0.20
CA PHE A 56 0.61 2.55 1.32
C PHE A 56 1.82 1.91 2.01
N ILE A 57 2.83 1.54 1.24
CA ILE A 57 4.04 0.95 1.78
C ILE A 57 4.85 1.99 2.55
N LYS A 58 4.99 3.22 2.02
CA LYS A 58 5.64 4.31 2.75
C LYS A 58 4.96 4.56 4.09
N TRP A 59 3.63 4.63 4.11
CA TRP A 59 2.88 4.70 5.38
C TRP A 59 3.16 3.49 6.28
N SER A 60 3.20 2.29 5.71
CA SER A 60 3.54 1.03 6.41
C SER A 60 4.89 1.03 7.11
N LEU A 61 5.87 1.68 6.49
CA LEU A 61 7.22 1.85 7.00
C LEU A 61 7.39 3.12 7.86
N GLY A 62 6.33 3.92 8.06
CA GLY A 62 6.41 5.22 8.73
C GLY A 62 7.17 6.29 7.96
N LEU A 63 7.39 6.07 6.65
CA LEU A 63 8.08 6.99 5.75
C LEU A 63 7.12 8.06 5.24
N ASP A 64 7.64 9.27 5.00
CA ASP A 64 6.86 10.33 4.37
C ASP A 64 6.49 9.95 2.93
N TRP A 65 5.34 10.42 2.44
CA TRP A 65 4.85 10.12 1.09
C TRP A 65 5.78 10.64 -0.02
N ASN A 66 6.54 11.71 0.26
CA ASN A 66 7.56 12.28 -0.63
C ASN A 66 8.91 11.54 -0.55
N THR A 67 9.03 10.52 0.31
CA THR A 67 10.25 9.72 0.41
C THR A 67 10.54 9.04 -0.93
N PRO A 68 11.75 9.18 -1.50
CA PRO A 68 12.10 8.54 -2.76
C PRO A 68 11.99 7.01 -2.69
N GLY A 69 11.49 6.38 -3.76
CA GLY A 69 11.21 4.93 -3.80
C GLY A 69 12.44 4.01 -3.60
N TYR A 70 13.66 4.52 -3.74
CA TYR A 70 14.87 3.72 -3.47
C TYR A 70 15.09 3.46 -1.97
N ILE A 71 14.61 4.35 -1.09
CA ILE A 71 14.68 4.17 0.37
C ILE A 71 13.68 3.09 0.81
N GLU A 72 12.50 3.10 0.20
CA GLU A 72 11.47 2.08 0.42
C GLU A 72 11.97 0.67 0.07
N LYS A 73 12.68 0.51 -1.07
CA LYS A 73 13.26 -0.78 -1.46
C LYS A 73 14.28 -1.30 -0.44
N LYS A 74 15.22 -0.45 0.00
CA LYS A 74 16.21 -0.82 1.03
C LYS A 74 15.57 -1.24 2.35
N GLN A 75 14.50 -0.57 2.76
CA GLN A 75 13.78 -0.88 3.99
C GLN A 75 13.05 -2.22 3.86
N LYS A 76 12.37 -2.49 2.74
CA LYS A 76 11.73 -3.78 2.48
C LYS A 76 12.71 -4.95 2.53
N ASP A 77 13.90 -4.80 1.96
CA ASP A 77 14.91 -5.86 1.92
C ASP A 77 15.47 -6.21 3.32
N SER A 78 15.17 -5.39 4.34
CA SER A 78 15.56 -5.60 5.74
C SER A 78 14.49 -6.26 6.62
N PHE A 79 13.27 -6.55 6.10
CA PHE A 79 12.15 -7.20 6.81
C PHE A 79 11.79 -8.56 6.20
#